data_AF-M3ES17-F1
#
_entry.id   AF-M3ES17-F1
#
_cell.length_a   1.000
_cell.length_b   1.000
_cell.length_c   1.000
_cell.angle_alpha   90.00
_cell.angle_beta   90.00
_cell.angle_gamma   90.00
#
_symmetry.space_group_name_H-M   'P 1'
#
loop_
_entity.id
_entity.type
_entity.pdbx_description
1 polymer ?
#
loop_
_entity_poly.entity_id
_entity_poly.type
_entity_poly.pdbx_seq_one_letter_code
_entity_poly.pdbx_strand_id
1 'polypeptide(L)'
;MDDEERARLVLAAAGLAPGALAERLPLGGGTYNTVEELRLTDGTRLILKIPPPSTTPGLTYESELLGAEAEFCRAAETVGVPAPRVVAAALDASAPTGRHLLLTHCPGGGWEDLEPAEEGPVRRELGGMVARLHRVTGPGFGYPSGAFGPLTADWRTAFAALYDGILADARRYGAWLPLPVDEVARTARAAHDALDDVTVPRLVHFDLWPGNILVERGGTPRVGGLIDGERMFWGDPVADFVSLALLGDIRQDSDFLTGYQEAGGEIAFTPSVRRRYALYRSYLYLIMLVEAVPRALDDGHLAWRREAVAPQLTGALEELRALS
;
A
#
# COMPACT_ATOMS: atom_id res chain seq x y z
N MET A 1 -7.66 -27.47 10.36
CA MET A 1 -8.80 -26.68 10.87
C MET A 1 -9.58 -26.25 9.66
N ASP A 2 -10.87 -26.53 9.61
CA ASP A 2 -11.72 -25.99 8.55
C ASP A 2 -11.85 -24.47 8.72
N ASP A 3 -12.19 -23.77 7.65
CA ASP A 3 -12.16 -22.31 7.66
C ASP A 3 -13.33 -21.71 8.47
N GLU A 4 -14.42 -22.45 8.68
CA GLU A 4 -15.60 -21.98 9.42
C GLU A 4 -15.32 -22.00 10.94
N GLU A 5 -14.71 -23.09 11.41
CA GLU A 5 -14.18 -23.23 12.75
C GLU A 5 -13.11 -22.17 13.03
N ARG A 6 -12.24 -21.89 12.05
CA ARG A 6 -11.28 -20.78 12.18
C ARG A 6 -11.99 -19.45 12.40
N ALA A 7 -12.96 -19.11 11.55
CA ALA A 7 -13.70 -17.85 11.68
C ALA A 7 -14.39 -17.75 13.06
N ARG A 8 -14.99 -18.84 13.54
CA ARG A 8 -15.59 -18.91 14.89
C ARG A 8 -14.58 -18.70 16.01
N LEU A 9 -13.40 -19.32 15.92
CA LEU A 9 -12.32 -19.14 16.90
C LEU A 9 -11.78 -17.71 16.88
N VAL A 10 -11.66 -17.09 15.70
CA VAL A 10 -11.27 -15.69 15.55
C VAL A 10 -12.29 -14.75 16.20
N LEU A 11 -13.60 -14.98 15.98
CA LEU A 11 -14.66 -14.22 16.67
C LEU A 11 -14.57 -14.41 18.18
N ALA A 12 -14.39 -15.64 18.67
CA ALA A 12 -14.23 -15.92 20.10
C ALA A 12 -13.05 -15.14 20.70
N ALA A 13 -11.90 -15.15 20.03
CA ALA A 13 -10.69 -14.45 20.45
C ALA A 13 -10.87 -12.92 20.45
N ALA A 14 -11.73 -12.40 19.57
CA ALA A 14 -12.14 -11.00 19.53
C ALA A 14 -13.20 -10.62 20.59
N GLY A 15 -13.63 -11.56 21.43
CA GLY A 15 -14.70 -11.34 22.42
C GLY A 15 -16.11 -11.32 21.81
N LEU A 16 -16.27 -11.78 20.57
CA LEU A 16 -17.55 -11.90 19.87
C LEU A 16 -18.10 -13.33 20.01
N ALA A 17 -19.42 -13.47 19.99
CA ALA A 17 -20.06 -14.78 20.10
C ALA A 17 -19.77 -15.63 18.85
N PRO A 18 -19.17 -16.83 18.96
CA PRO A 18 -18.86 -17.67 17.79
C PRO A 18 -20.12 -18.07 17.00
N GLY A 19 -21.23 -18.27 17.70
CA GLY A 19 -22.53 -18.57 17.11
C GLY A 19 -23.21 -17.38 16.42
N ALA A 20 -22.61 -16.18 16.47
CA ALA A 20 -23.11 -15.02 15.74
C ALA A 20 -22.70 -15.03 14.26
N LEU A 21 -21.77 -15.88 13.84
CA LEU A 21 -21.40 -16.00 12.43
C LEU A 21 -22.58 -16.53 11.61
N ALA A 22 -23.13 -15.70 10.72
CA ALA A 22 -24.25 -16.03 9.85
C ALA A 22 -23.79 -16.47 8.45
N GLU A 23 -22.80 -15.77 7.88
CA GLU A 23 -22.33 -16.01 6.51
C GLU A 23 -20.82 -15.70 6.38
N ARG A 24 -20.16 -16.42 5.49
CA ARG A 24 -18.78 -16.19 5.05
C ARG A 24 -18.75 -16.03 3.54
N LEU A 25 -18.21 -14.92 3.07
CA LEU A 25 -18.11 -14.63 1.64
C LEU A 25 -16.64 -14.41 1.28
N PRO A 26 -16.05 -15.19 0.37
CA PRO A 26 -14.73 -14.89 -0.13
C PRO A 26 -14.76 -13.56 -0.87
N LEU A 27 -13.83 -12.67 -0.56
CA LEU A 27 -13.62 -11.43 -1.30
C LEU A 27 -12.47 -11.66 -2.29
N GLY A 28 -12.74 -11.40 -3.57
CA GLY A 28 -11.72 -11.38 -4.62
C GLY A 28 -10.83 -10.14 -4.52
N GLY A 29 -9.77 -10.08 -5.32
CA GLY A 29 -8.93 -8.88 -5.49
C GLY A 29 -7.65 -8.85 -4.65
N GLY A 30 -7.56 -9.62 -3.56
CA GLY A 30 -6.31 -9.80 -2.82
C GLY A 30 -5.30 -10.64 -3.60
N THR A 31 -4.11 -10.11 -3.86
CA THR A 31 -3.05 -10.84 -4.58
C THR A 31 -2.14 -11.67 -3.67
N TYR A 32 -2.28 -11.50 -2.34
CA TYR A 32 -1.39 -12.11 -1.36
C TYR A 32 -2.14 -12.81 -0.22
N ASN A 33 -3.02 -12.10 0.49
CA ASN A 33 -3.80 -12.66 1.59
C ASN A 33 -5.12 -13.28 1.12
N THR A 34 -5.58 -14.32 1.81
CA THR A 34 -6.98 -14.76 1.71
C THR A 34 -7.83 -13.74 2.46
N VAL A 35 -8.82 -13.17 1.78
CA VAL A 35 -9.71 -12.15 2.33
C VAL A 35 -11.15 -12.67 2.32
N GLU A 36 -11.83 -12.58 3.46
CA GLU A 36 -13.21 -13.02 3.62
C GLU A 36 -14.03 -11.95 4.33
N GLU A 37 -15.26 -11.75 3.88
CA GLU A 37 -16.26 -11.01 4.66
C GLU A 37 -16.99 -11.98 5.60
N LEU A 38 -16.97 -11.68 6.89
CA LEU A 38 -17.78 -12.33 7.90
C LEU A 38 -19.01 -11.46 8.18
N ARG A 39 -20.20 -12.02 7.98
CA ARG A 39 -21.46 -11.37 8.36
C ARG A 39 -22.00 -11.99 9.62
N LEU A 40 -22.30 -11.14 10.61
CA LEU A 40 -22.88 -11.57 11.87
C LEU A 40 -24.41 -11.50 11.83
N THR A 41 -25.06 -12.23 12.73
CA THR A 41 -26.53 -12.32 12.84
C THR A 41 -27.21 -10.98 13.14
N ASP A 42 -26.49 -10.01 13.68
CA ASP A 42 -26.97 -8.64 13.94
C ASP A 42 -26.77 -7.68 12.76
N GLY A 43 -26.21 -8.16 11.64
CA GLY A 43 -25.91 -7.35 10.45
C GLY A 43 -24.51 -6.73 10.45
N THR A 44 -23.71 -6.92 11.50
CA THR A 44 -22.31 -6.48 11.54
C THR A 44 -21.51 -7.18 10.45
N ARG A 45 -20.67 -6.41 9.74
CA ARG A 45 -19.77 -6.90 8.68
C ARG A 45 -18.32 -6.72 9.10
N LEU A 46 -17.55 -7.78 9.02
CA LEU A 46 -16.12 -7.81 9.36
C LEU A 46 -15.33 -8.37 8.18
N ILE A 47 -14.07 -7.92 8.04
CA ILE A 47 -13.13 -8.44 7.06
C ILE A 47 -12.09 -9.28 7.81
N LEU A 48 -12.00 -10.55 7.46
CA LEU A 48 -10.98 -11.47 7.94
C LEU A 48 -9.90 -11.61 6.87
N LYS A 49 -8.68 -11.20 7.22
CA LYS A 49 -7.48 -11.43 6.40
C LYS A 49 -6.61 -12.50 7.03
N ILE A 50 -6.20 -13.47 6.21
CA ILE A 50 -5.34 -14.58 6.60
C ILE A 50 -4.12 -14.55 5.67
N PRO A 51 -2.88 -14.57 6.23
CA PRO A 51 -1.70 -14.52 5.40
C PRO A 51 -1.48 -15.87 4.71
N PRO A 52 -0.84 -15.87 3.53
CA PRO A 52 -0.48 -17.11 2.87
C PRO A 52 0.51 -17.91 3.74
N PRO A 53 0.66 -19.22 3.51
CA PRO A 53 1.71 -20.01 4.13
C PRO A 53 3.09 -19.37 3.93
N SER A 54 4.00 -19.48 4.90
CA SER A 54 5.35 -18.91 4.82
C SER A 54 6.21 -19.48 3.68
N THR A 55 5.76 -20.57 3.06
CA THR A 55 6.39 -21.20 1.89
C THR A 55 5.92 -20.61 0.57
N THR A 56 4.89 -19.75 0.56
CA THR A 56 4.40 -19.11 -0.65
C THR A 56 5.45 -18.14 -1.18
N PRO A 57 5.83 -18.23 -2.48
CA PRO A 57 6.77 -17.27 -3.07
C PRO A 57 6.21 -15.84 -2.99
N GLY A 58 7.04 -14.91 -2.53
CA GLY A 58 6.71 -13.50 -2.41
C GLY A 58 7.97 -12.64 -2.45
N LEU A 59 7.78 -11.35 -2.68
CA LEU A 59 8.85 -10.36 -2.64
C LEU A 59 9.37 -10.19 -1.22
N THR A 60 10.61 -9.75 -1.07
CA THR A 60 11.29 -9.66 0.23
C THR A 60 10.54 -8.74 1.20
N TYR A 61 9.92 -7.67 0.71
CA TYR A 61 9.13 -6.77 1.55
C TYR A 61 7.80 -7.38 2.02
N GLU A 62 7.32 -8.46 1.39
CA GLU A 62 6.02 -9.10 1.66
C GLU A 62 6.04 -10.02 2.91
N SER A 63 6.98 -9.78 3.83
CA SER A 63 7.01 -10.43 5.14
C SER A 63 6.13 -9.69 6.13
N GLU A 64 5.34 -10.40 6.92
CA GLU A 64 4.57 -9.83 8.05
C GLU A 64 3.63 -8.66 7.69
N LEU A 65 3.03 -8.70 6.49
CA LEU A 65 2.15 -7.63 5.96
C LEU A 65 0.94 -7.28 6.86
N LEU A 66 0.36 -8.26 7.56
CA LEU A 66 -0.75 -8.00 8.48
C LEU A 66 -0.37 -7.05 9.63
N GLY A 67 0.90 -7.05 10.04
CA GLY A 67 1.39 -6.12 11.06
C GLY A 67 1.41 -4.68 10.57
N ALA A 68 1.82 -4.46 9.32
CA ALA A 68 1.83 -3.15 8.69
C ALA A 68 0.40 -2.61 8.51
N GLU A 69 -0.54 -3.44 8.04
CA GLU A 69 -1.94 -3.00 7.90
C GLU A 69 -2.59 -2.67 9.24
N ALA A 70 -2.36 -3.48 10.27
CA ALA A 70 -2.86 -3.19 11.61
C ALA A 70 -2.29 -1.85 12.15
N GLU A 71 -1.02 -1.56 11.87
CA GLU A 71 -0.38 -0.31 12.27
C GLU A 71 -0.93 0.89 11.46
N PHE A 72 -1.15 0.73 10.15
CA PHE A 72 -1.80 1.74 9.32
C PHE A 72 -3.19 2.09 9.85
N CYS A 73 -4.04 1.08 10.10
CA CYS A 73 -5.39 1.26 10.61
C CYS A 73 -5.42 2.05 11.92
N ARG A 74 -4.56 1.68 12.89
CA ARG A 74 -4.44 2.40 14.17
C ARG A 74 -3.97 3.83 13.96
N ALA A 75 -2.97 4.05 13.12
CA ALA A 75 -2.41 5.36 12.86
C ALA A 75 -3.42 6.28 12.16
N ALA A 76 -4.17 5.78 11.17
CA ALA A 76 -5.23 6.51 10.47
C ALA A 76 -6.37 6.94 11.43
N GLU A 77 -6.73 6.08 12.39
CA GLU A 77 -7.74 6.39 13.41
C GLU A 77 -7.35 7.62 14.25
N THR A 78 -6.07 7.79 14.59
CA THR A 78 -5.59 8.95 15.38
C THR A 78 -5.80 10.31 14.71
N VAL A 79 -5.99 10.33 13.39
CA VAL A 79 -6.18 11.54 12.59
C VAL A 79 -7.54 11.58 11.88
N GLY A 80 -8.47 10.70 12.27
CA GLY A 80 -9.83 10.67 11.74
C GLY A 80 -9.88 10.47 10.22
N VAL A 81 -8.98 9.67 9.67
CA VAL A 81 -9.04 9.25 8.27
C VAL A 81 -9.81 7.94 8.20
N PRO A 82 -10.88 7.84 7.37
CA PRO A 82 -11.64 6.61 7.22
C PRO A 82 -10.75 5.47 6.74
N ALA A 83 -10.63 4.43 7.56
CA ALA A 83 -9.91 3.19 7.29
C ALA A 83 -10.57 2.07 8.14
N PRO A 84 -10.32 0.79 7.84
CA PRO A 84 -10.80 -0.29 8.70
C PRO A 84 -10.26 -0.13 10.12
N ARG A 85 -11.06 -0.44 11.13
CA ARG A 85 -10.60 -0.53 12.53
C ARG A 85 -10.20 -1.95 12.85
N VAL A 86 -9.11 -2.10 13.60
CA VAL A 86 -8.64 -3.42 14.07
C VAL A 86 -9.56 -3.91 15.18
N VAL A 87 -10.29 -4.99 14.91
CA VAL A 87 -11.14 -5.68 15.90
C VAL A 87 -10.32 -6.70 16.67
N ALA A 88 -9.50 -7.49 15.96
CA ALA A 88 -8.57 -8.43 16.56
C ALA A 88 -7.38 -8.67 15.62
N ALA A 89 -6.23 -9.03 16.18
CA ALA A 89 -5.06 -9.41 15.42
C ALA A 89 -4.31 -10.52 16.16
N ALA A 90 -3.97 -11.59 15.45
CA ALA A 90 -2.97 -12.56 15.89
C ALA A 90 -1.87 -12.62 14.84
N LEU A 91 -0.68 -12.12 15.20
CA LEU A 91 0.46 -12.06 14.27
C LEU A 91 1.43 -13.22 14.48
N ASP A 92 1.32 -13.93 15.60
CA ASP A 92 2.13 -15.11 15.92
C ASP A 92 1.59 -16.37 15.24
N ALA A 93 2.47 -17.12 14.57
CA ALA A 93 2.14 -18.39 13.93
C ALA A 93 1.67 -19.49 14.90
N SER A 94 2.06 -19.40 16.17
CA SER A 94 1.66 -20.31 17.24
C SER A 94 0.26 -20.03 17.81
N ALA A 95 -0.40 -18.95 17.39
CA ALA A 95 -1.75 -18.62 17.85
C ALA A 95 -2.72 -19.77 17.50
N PRO A 96 -3.62 -20.17 18.42
CA PRO A 96 -4.57 -21.26 18.16
C PRO A 96 -5.46 -21.04 16.94
N THR A 97 -5.73 -19.78 16.59
CA THR A 97 -6.49 -19.35 15.40
C THR A 97 -5.67 -19.37 14.11
N GLY A 98 -4.34 -19.54 14.22
CA GLY A 98 -3.39 -19.11 13.20
C GLY A 98 -3.29 -17.59 13.10
N ARG A 99 -2.37 -17.14 12.25
CA ARG A 99 -2.19 -15.71 11.96
C ARG A 99 -3.40 -15.15 11.24
N HIS A 100 -3.90 -14.01 11.70
CA HIS A 100 -5.01 -13.32 11.08
C HIS A 100 -5.09 -11.86 11.52
N LEU A 101 -5.80 -11.07 10.72
CA LEU A 101 -6.24 -9.71 11.04
C LEU A 101 -7.75 -9.63 10.82
N LEU A 102 -8.49 -9.25 11.85
CA LEU A 102 -9.93 -9.04 11.81
C LEU A 102 -10.21 -7.54 11.87
N LEU A 103 -10.86 -7.02 10.83
CA LEU A 103 -11.10 -5.60 10.62
C LEU A 103 -12.60 -5.32 10.52
N THR A 104 -13.01 -4.08 10.81
CA THR A 104 -14.36 -3.63 10.44
C THR A 104 -14.48 -3.43 8.94
N HIS A 105 -15.63 -3.74 8.37
CA HIS A 105 -15.94 -3.36 6.98
C HIS A 105 -16.05 -1.84 6.82
N CYS A 106 -15.44 -1.27 5.77
CA CYS A 106 -15.58 0.14 5.38
C CYS A 106 -16.72 0.32 4.36
N PRO A 107 -17.60 1.33 4.51
CA PRO A 107 -18.70 1.54 3.59
C PRO A 107 -18.22 1.97 2.19
N GLY A 108 -19.09 1.82 1.19
CA GLY A 108 -18.83 2.20 -0.20
C GLY A 108 -18.50 1.04 -1.13
N GLY A 109 -18.36 1.37 -2.42
CA GLY A 109 -17.90 0.47 -3.49
C GLY A 109 -16.58 0.94 -4.10
N GLY A 110 -16.10 0.25 -5.14
CA GLY A 110 -14.85 0.60 -5.81
C GLY A 110 -14.89 1.98 -6.49
N TRP A 111 -13.73 2.62 -6.63
CA TRP A 111 -13.58 3.91 -7.30
C TRP A 111 -14.04 3.88 -8.77
N GLU A 112 -13.92 2.74 -9.43
CA GLU A 112 -14.12 2.55 -10.87
C GLU A 112 -15.53 2.87 -11.39
N ASP A 113 -16.56 2.88 -10.53
CA ASP A 113 -17.91 3.31 -10.93
C ASP A 113 -18.24 4.76 -10.56
N LEU A 114 -17.24 5.61 -10.31
CA LEU A 114 -17.43 7.06 -10.25
C LEU A 114 -17.71 7.64 -11.65
N GLU A 115 -18.69 8.54 -11.72
CA GLU A 115 -18.90 9.33 -12.94
C GLU A 115 -17.77 10.38 -13.07
N PRO A 116 -17.36 10.76 -14.30
CA PRO A 116 -16.26 11.71 -14.49
C PRO A 116 -16.45 13.06 -13.78
N ALA A 117 -17.70 13.50 -13.58
CA ALA A 117 -18.01 14.74 -12.88
C ALA A 117 -17.83 14.65 -11.35
N GLU A 118 -17.78 13.43 -10.79
CA GLU A 118 -17.64 13.14 -9.37
C GLU A 118 -16.17 12.99 -8.95
N GLU A 119 -15.30 12.66 -9.90
CA GLU A 119 -13.89 12.34 -9.64
C GLU A 119 -13.13 13.49 -8.98
N GLY A 120 -13.21 14.72 -9.53
CA GLY A 120 -12.49 15.88 -9.00
C GLY A 120 -12.79 16.17 -7.52
N PRO A 121 -14.07 16.30 -7.11
CA PRO A 121 -14.44 16.45 -5.70
C PRO A 121 -13.90 15.32 -4.79
N VAL A 122 -13.97 14.07 -5.22
CA VAL A 122 -13.45 12.93 -4.43
C VAL A 122 -11.92 12.96 -4.37
N ARG A 123 -11.22 13.30 -5.46
CA ARG A 123 -9.76 13.51 -5.47
C ARG A 123 -9.34 14.61 -4.50
N ARG A 124 -10.08 15.72 -4.44
CA ARG A 124 -9.83 16.80 -3.47
C ARG A 124 -10.01 16.33 -2.03
N GLU A 125 -11.10 15.61 -1.74
CA GLU A 125 -11.31 15.03 -0.40
C GLU A 125 -10.17 14.08 -0.02
N LEU A 126 -9.78 13.20 -0.94
CA LEU A 126 -8.68 12.25 -0.78
C LEU A 126 -7.36 12.96 -0.49
N GLY A 127 -7.04 14.05 -1.21
CA GLY A 127 -5.89 14.89 -0.92
C GLY A 127 -5.88 15.39 0.52
N GLY A 128 -7.03 15.86 1.00
CA GLY A 128 -7.20 16.30 2.39
C GLY A 128 -7.03 15.18 3.41
N MET A 129 -7.42 13.94 3.09
CA MET A 129 -7.22 12.77 3.95
C MET A 129 -5.75 12.35 4.01
N VAL A 130 -5.08 12.27 2.86
CA VAL A 130 -3.66 11.90 2.76
C VAL A 130 -2.77 12.92 3.47
N ALA A 131 -3.07 14.22 3.38
CA ALA A 131 -2.38 15.25 4.17
C ALA A 131 -2.49 15.03 5.68
N ARG A 132 -3.63 14.50 6.17
CA ARG A 132 -3.80 14.16 7.59
C ARG A 132 -3.01 12.91 7.97
N LEU A 133 -2.99 11.87 7.13
CA LEU A 133 -2.15 10.69 7.34
C LEU A 133 -0.67 11.09 7.50
N HIS A 134 -0.18 11.96 6.61
CA HIS A 134 1.21 12.44 6.62
C HIS A 134 1.58 13.30 7.84
N ARG A 135 0.63 13.64 8.72
CA ARG A 135 0.94 14.29 10.01
C ARG A 135 1.37 13.29 11.08
N VAL A 136 1.00 12.01 10.95
CA VAL A 136 1.39 10.97 11.90
C VAL A 136 2.87 10.65 11.71
N THR A 137 3.62 10.60 12.81
CA THR A 137 5.06 10.31 12.82
C THR A 137 5.37 8.94 13.40
N GLY A 138 6.33 8.24 12.79
CA GLY A 138 6.83 6.95 13.25
C GLY A 138 8.03 7.06 14.18
N PRO A 139 8.44 5.95 14.84
CA PRO A 139 9.61 5.91 15.71
C PRO A 139 10.94 5.81 14.95
N GLY A 140 10.90 5.56 13.64
CA GLY A 140 12.06 5.45 12.74
C GLY A 140 11.59 5.18 11.32
N PHE A 141 12.53 5.08 10.38
CA PHE A 141 12.26 4.91 8.95
C PHE A 141 12.24 3.44 8.51
N GLY A 142 11.37 3.10 7.55
CA GLY A 142 11.28 1.79 6.93
C GLY A 142 9.98 1.03 7.24
N TYR A 143 9.95 -0.25 6.82
CA TYR A 143 8.80 -1.12 7.04
C TYR A 143 8.71 -1.58 8.51
N PRO A 144 7.57 -1.38 9.20
CA PRO A 144 7.39 -1.86 10.58
C PRO A 144 7.34 -3.39 10.67
N SER A 145 7.14 -4.08 9.54
CA SER A 145 7.22 -5.55 9.45
C SER A 145 8.60 -6.11 9.77
N GLY A 146 9.65 -5.28 9.71
CA GLY A 146 11.04 -5.72 9.91
C GLY A 146 11.63 -6.48 8.73
N ALA A 147 10.97 -6.46 7.55
CA ALA A 147 11.41 -7.16 6.34
C ALA A 147 12.88 -6.86 5.94
N PHE A 148 13.34 -5.64 6.21
CA PHE A 148 14.70 -5.18 5.93
C PHE A 148 15.50 -4.89 7.20
N GLY A 149 15.11 -5.49 8.33
CA GLY A 149 15.67 -5.23 9.65
C GLY A 149 14.91 -4.14 10.44
N PRO A 150 15.45 -3.69 11.58
CA PRO A 150 14.83 -2.67 12.42
C PRO A 150 14.67 -1.33 11.68
N LEU A 151 13.73 -0.51 12.14
CA LEU A 151 13.59 0.86 11.65
C LEU A 151 14.89 1.65 11.83
N THR A 152 15.24 2.45 10.83
CA THR A 152 16.49 3.23 10.79
C THR A 152 16.29 4.67 11.25
N ALA A 153 17.38 5.35 11.59
CA ALA A 153 17.33 6.77 11.96
C ALA A 153 17.26 7.70 10.73
N ASP A 154 17.67 7.21 9.56
CA ASP A 154 17.76 8.00 8.33
C ASP A 154 16.99 7.34 7.17
N TRP A 155 16.30 8.17 6.38
CA TRP A 155 15.46 7.69 5.27
C TRP A 155 16.29 7.11 4.12
N ARG A 156 17.45 7.67 3.83
CA ARG A 156 18.34 7.18 2.76
C ARG A 156 18.70 5.71 2.99
N THR A 157 19.11 5.33 4.20
CA THR A 157 19.48 3.95 4.53
C THR A 157 18.28 3.02 4.40
N ALA A 158 17.11 3.41 4.94
CA ALA A 158 15.89 2.62 4.81
C ALA A 158 15.54 2.41 3.32
N PHE A 159 15.39 3.50 2.57
CA PHE A 159 14.97 3.40 1.17
C PHE A 159 16.00 2.69 0.29
N ALA A 160 17.30 2.85 0.54
CA ALA A 160 18.33 2.08 -0.15
C ALA A 160 18.18 0.57 0.08
N ALA A 161 17.84 0.13 1.30
CA ALA A 161 17.57 -1.28 1.60
C ALA A 161 16.30 -1.78 0.89
N LEU A 162 15.23 -0.98 0.87
CA LEU A 162 14.00 -1.29 0.14
C LEU A 162 14.27 -1.48 -1.36
N TYR A 163 15.00 -0.55 -1.96
CA TYR A 163 15.33 -0.57 -3.38
C TYR A 163 16.28 -1.74 -3.73
N ASP A 164 17.31 -1.97 -2.91
CA ASP A 164 18.23 -3.09 -3.09
C ASP A 164 17.53 -4.43 -2.91
N GLY A 165 16.53 -4.50 -2.03
CA GLY A 165 15.63 -5.64 -1.86
C GLY A 165 14.89 -6.01 -3.14
N ILE A 166 14.22 -5.05 -3.78
CA ILE A 166 13.47 -5.35 -5.00
C ILE A 166 14.39 -5.71 -6.18
N LEU A 167 15.59 -5.14 -6.25
CA LEU A 167 16.60 -5.52 -7.24
C LEU A 167 17.18 -6.92 -6.96
N ALA A 168 17.33 -7.31 -5.69
CA ALA A 168 17.69 -8.66 -5.32
C ALA A 168 16.59 -9.65 -5.71
N ASP A 169 15.32 -9.29 -5.51
CA ASP A 169 14.17 -10.08 -5.97
C ASP A 169 14.12 -10.23 -7.48
N ALA A 170 14.38 -9.15 -8.23
CA ALA A 170 14.48 -9.20 -9.68
C ALA A 170 15.52 -10.24 -10.14
N ARG A 171 16.69 -10.29 -9.50
CA ARG A 171 17.73 -11.29 -9.77
C ARG A 171 17.32 -12.70 -9.33
N ARG A 172 16.75 -12.83 -8.12
CA ARG A 172 16.31 -14.10 -7.52
C ARG A 172 15.27 -14.80 -8.40
N TYR A 173 14.32 -14.05 -8.93
CA TYR A 173 13.25 -14.58 -9.77
C TYR A 173 13.57 -14.57 -11.26
N GLY A 174 14.69 -13.98 -11.68
CA GLY A 174 15.00 -13.79 -13.11
C GLY A 174 13.93 -12.95 -13.81
N ALA A 175 13.38 -11.95 -13.12
CA ALA A 175 12.31 -11.12 -13.65
C ALA A 175 12.77 -10.34 -14.89
N TRP A 176 11.89 -10.26 -15.90
CA TRP A 176 12.15 -9.42 -17.06
C TRP A 176 12.04 -7.94 -16.67
N LEU A 177 13.02 -7.14 -17.10
CA LEU A 177 13.02 -5.68 -16.96
C LEU A 177 13.38 -5.03 -18.31
N PRO A 178 12.90 -3.80 -18.58
CA PRO A 178 13.23 -3.08 -19.82
C PRO A 178 14.70 -2.63 -19.89
N LEU A 179 15.43 -2.66 -18.76
CA LEU A 179 16.85 -2.33 -18.65
C LEU A 179 17.55 -3.36 -17.76
N PRO A 180 18.87 -3.58 -17.93
CA PRO A 180 19.64 -4.44 -17.02
C PRO A 180 19.52 -3.98 -15.56
N VAL A 181 19.35 -4.92 -14.63
CA VAL A 181 19.19 -4.65 -13.19
C VAL A 181 20.29 -3.72 -12.66
N ASP A 182 21.54 -3.92 -13.09
CA ASP A 182 22.68 -3.11 -12.65
C ASP A 182 22.65 -1.67 -13.21
N GLU A 183 22.03 -1.45 -14.36
CA GLU A 183 21.83 -0.10 -14.91
C GLU A 183 20.75 0.66 -14.13
N VAL A 184 19.65 -0.02 -13.79
CA VAL A 184 18.61 0.52 -12.93
C VAL A 184 19.20 0.91 -11.58
N ALA A 185 19.94 -0.01 -10.94
CA ALA A 185 20.59 0.21 -9.65
C ALA A 185 21.52 1.43 -9.68
N ARG A 186 22.38 1.54 -10.69
CA ARG A 186 23.33 2.65 -10.82
C ARG A 186 22.62 3.99 -10.98
N THR A 187 21.56 4.01 -11.80
CA THR A 187 20.77 5.23 -12.06
C THR A 187 20.06 5.70 -10.78
N ALA A 188 19.42 4.78 -10.05
CA ALA A 188 18.75 5.12 -8.78
C ALA A 188 19.75 5.60 -7.72
N ARG A 189 20.86 4.87 -7.51
CA ARG A 189 21.88 5.24 -6.50
C ARG A 189 22.46 6.63 -6.70
N ALA A 190 22.58 7.11 -7.95
CA ALA A 190 23.08 8.44 -8.25
C ALA A 190 22.21 9.57 -7.67
N ALA A 191 20.92 9.32 -7.43
CA ALA A 191 19.98 10.29 -6.89
C ALA A 191 19.64 10.08 -5.40
N HIS A 192 20.27 9.13 -4.72
CA HIS A 192 19.99 8.84 -3.31
C HIS A 192 20.32 10.03 -2.40
N ASP A 193 21.12 11.00 -2.86
CA ASP A 193 21.41 12.23 -2.12
C ASP A 193 20.18 13.07 -1.80
N ALA A 194 19.19 13.07 -2.69
CA ALA A 194 17.93 13.76 -2.46
C ALA A 194 17.15 13.21 -1.24
N LEU A 195 17.42 11.97 -0.82
CA LEU A 195 16.70 11.32 0.30
C LEU A 195 17.10 11.90 1.66
N ASP A 196 18.26 12.57 1.78
CA ASP A 196 18.71 13.18 3.05
C ASP A 196 17.82 14.34 3.50
N ASP A 197 17.10 14.95 2.57
CA ASP A 197 16.15 16.03 2.86
C ASP A 197 14.91 15.53 3.64
N VAL A 198 14.72 14.22 3.77
CA VAL A 198 13.62 13.61 4.51
C VAL A 198 14.07 13.33 5.94
N THR A 199 13.64 14.18 6.86
CA THR A 199 14.11 14.16 8.26
C THR A 199 13.08 13.65 9.26
N VAL A 200 11.82 13.47 8.84
CA VAL A 200 10.74 12.98 9.71
C VAL A 200 10.07 11.75 9.08
N PRO A 201 10.06 10.59 9.78
CA PRO A 201 9.33 9.42 9.32
C PRO A 201 7.82 9.65 9.44
N ARG A 202 7.13 9.72 8.31
CA ARG A 202 5.67 9.90 8.26
C ARG A 202 4.98 8.61 7.88
N LEU A 203 3.71 8.47 8.28
CA LEU A 203 2.87 7.36 7.84
C LEU A 203 2.66 7.46 6.33
N VAL A 204 3.14 6.47 5.58
CA VAL A 204 2.94 6.34 4.13
C VAL A 204 2.19 5.04 3.88
N HIS A 205 1.13 5.06 3.08
CA HIS A 205 0.36 3.87 2.74
C HIS A 205 1.03 3.03 1.64
N PHE A 206 1.57 3.71 0.64
CA PHE A 206 2.28 3.19 -0.53
C PHE A 206 1.48 2.22 -1.43
N ASP A 207 0.15 2.26 -1.36
CA ASP A 207 -0.73 1.46 -2.23
C ASP A 207 -2.13 2.08 -2.43
N LEU A 208 -2.23 3.40 -2.44
CA LEU A 208 -3.49 4.14 -2.61
C LEU A 208 -3.88 4.33 -4.08
N TRP A 209 -3.96 3.23 -4.84
CA TRP A 209 -4.54 3.23 -6.19
C TRP A 209 -6.07 3.07 -6.10
N PRO A 210 -6.83 3.36 -7.18
CA PRO A 210 -8.31 3.32 -7.17
C PRO A 210 -8.95 2.08 -6.51
N GLY A 211 -8.35 0.89 -6.66
CA GLY A 211 -8.88 -0.35 -6.07
C GLY A 211 -8.84 -0.40 -4.54
N ASN A 212 -8.02 0.44 -3.89
CA ASN A 212 -7.89 0.50 -2.43
C ASN A 212 -8.62 1.71 -1.81
N ILE A 213 -9.47 2.38 -2.59
CA ILE A 213 -10.26 3.53 -2.16
C ILE A 213 -11.74 3.21 -2.32
N LEU A 214 -12.44 3.03 -1.20
CA LEU A 214 -13.88 2.82 -1.20
C LEU A 214 -14.63 4.15 -1.23
N VAL A 215 -15.69 4.23 -2.02
CA VAL A 215 -16.49 5.43 -2.25
C VAL A 215 -17.94 5.18 -1.88
N GLU A 216 -18.46 5.96 -0.94
CA GLU A 216 -19.87 5.95 -0.55
C GLU A 216 -20.71 6.73 -1.55
N ARG A 217 -21.78 6.08 -2.02
CA ARG A 217 -22.74 6.64 -2.98
C ARG A 217 -24.11 6.72 -2.31
N GLY A 218 -24.69 7.91 -2.25
CA GLY A 218 -25.98 8.17 -1.60
C GLY A 218 -26.34 9.66 -1.53
N GLY A 219 -25.72 10.46 -2.39
CA GLY A 219 -25.64 11.92 -2.32
C GLY A 219 -24.40 12.36 -3.09
N THR A 220 -23.71 13.42 -2.63
CA THR A 220 -22.36 13.74 -3.12
C THR A 220 -21.41 12.59 -2.73
N PRO A 221 -20.71 11.95 -3.70
CA PRO A 221 -19.76 10.89 -3.40
C PRO A 221 -18.69 11.32 -2.43
N ARG A 222 -18.31 10.41 -1.52
CA ARG A 222 -17.25 10.63 -0.53
C ARG A 222 -16.42 9.38 -0.31
N VAL A 223 -15.18 9.55 0.13
CA VAL A 223 -14.32 8.43 0.52
C VAL A 223 -14.91 7.74 1.76
N GLY A 224 -15.32 6.49 1.60
CA GLY A 224 -15.83 5.61 2.66
C GLY A 224 -14.74 4.87 3.42
N GLY A 225 -13.58 4.66 2.80
CA GLY A 225 -12.43 4.04 3.46
C GLY A 225 -11.20 3.92 2.57
N LEU A 226 -10.03 4.13 3.17
CA LEU A 226 -8.73 3.75 2.62
C LEU A 226 -8.38 2.37 3.18
N ILE A 227 -8.27 1.37 2.32
CA ILE A 227 -8.10 -0.04 2.72
C ILE A 227 -6.75 -0.58 2.23
N ASP A 228 -6.36 -1.74 2.74
CA ASP A 228 -5.17 -2.47 2.30
C ASP A 228 -3.84 -1.75 2.55
N GLY A 229 -3.67 -1.27 3.79
CA GLY A 229 -2.44 -0.64 4.28
C GLY A 229 -1.27 -1.62 4.48
N GLU A 230 -1.19 -2.71 3.72
CA GLU A 230 -0.18 -3.76 3.89
C GLU A 230 1.22 -3.28 3.46
N ARG A 231 1.30 -2.38 2.47
CA ARG A 231 2.55 -1.79 1.99
C ARG A 231 3.00 -0.56 2.77
N MET A 232 2.34 -0.28 3.89
CA MET A 232 2.64 0.89 4.70
C MET A 232 4.07 0.83 5.27
N PHE A 233 4.74 1.98 5.25
CA PHE A 233 6.02 2.20 5.91
C PHE A 233 6.10 3.59 6.53
N TRP A 234 7.07 3.76 7.41
CA TRP A 234 7.42 5.06 7.96
C TRP A 234 8.47 5.73 7.07
N GLY A 235 8.11 6.79 6.36
CA GLY A 235 8.94 7.30 5.26
C GLY A 235 8.59 8.71 4.79
N ASP A 236 8.96 8.99 3.55
CA ASP A 236 8.69 10.26 2.87
C ASP A 236 7.23 10.31 2.37
N PRO A 237 6.42 11.31 2.78
CA PRO A 237 5.09 11.59 2.23
C PRO A 237 4.98 11.56 0.70
N VAL A 238 6.04 11.97 -0.02
CA VAL A 238 6.04 12.01 -1.49
C VAL A 238 5.90 10.61 -2.11
N ALA A 239 6.22 9.55 -1.36
CA ALA A 239 6.09 8.18 -1.84
C ALA A 239 4.63 7.76 -2.06
N ASP A 240 3.66 8.27 -1.29
CA ASP A 240 2.24 7.92 -1.49
C ASP A 240 1.68 8.40 -2.84
N PHE A 241 2.26 9.48 -3.37
CA PHE A 241 1.80 10.09 -4.61
C PHE A 241 1.96 9.18 -5.84
N VAL A 242 2.86 8.20 -5.78
CA VAL A 242 3.12 7.31 -6.91
C VAL A 242 2.00 6.29 -7.11
N SER A 243 1.40 5.78 -6.03
CA SER A 243 0.22 4.90 -6.11
C SER A 243 -1.06 5.69 -6.38
N LEU A 244 -1.16 6.92 -5.85
CA LEU A 244 -2.30 7.83 -6.10
C LEU A 244 -2.40 8.29 -7.56
N ALA A 245 -1.29 8.24 -8.29
CA ALA A 245 -1.21 8.51 -9.71
C ALA A 245 -0.61 7.30 -10.45
N LEU A 246 -1.06 6.09 -10.11
CA LEU A 246 -0.62 4.84 -10.74
C LEU A 246 -0.71 4.94 -12.27
N LEU A 247 0.41 4.69 -12.96
CA LEU A 247 0.59 4.85 -14.42
C LEU A 247 0.38 6.28 -14.96
N GLY A 248 0.20 7.26 -14.09
CA GLY A 248 0.05 8.68 -14.41
C GLY A 248 1.10 9.55 -13.73
N ASP A 249 0.75 10.82 -13.52
CA ASP A 249 1.61 11.80 -12.87
C ASP A 249 0.80 12.68 -11.92
N ILE A 250 1.09 12.58 -10.61
CA ILE A 250 0.39 13.36 -9.58
C ILE A 250 0.45 14.87 -9.83
N ARG A 251 1.47 15.35 -10.55
CA ARG A 251 1.63 16.78 -10.90
C ARG A 251 0.50 17.32 -11.78
N GLN A 252 -0.23 16.42 -12.46
CA GLN A 252 -1.36 16.76 -13.32
C GLN A 252 -2.70 16.73 -12.56
N ASP A 253 -2.70 16.27 -11.30
CA ASP A 253 -3.90 16.16 -10.49
C ASP A 253 -4.11 17.39 -9.62
N SER A 254 -4.69 18.43 -10.22
CA SER A 254 -4.93 19.69 -9.52
C SER A 254 -5.91 19.55 -8.35
N ASP A 255 -6.90 18.67 -8.46
CA ASP A 255 -7.92 18.51 -7.42
C ASP A 255 -7.33 17.87 -6.16
N PHE A 256 -6.60 16.77 -6.31
CA PHE A 256 -5.87 16.13 -5.22
C PHE A 256 -4.87 17.10 -4.58
N LEU A 257 -4.02 17.74 -5.38
CA LEU A 257 -2.98 18.63 -4.87
C LEU A 257 -3.59 19.82 -4.12
N THR A 258 -4.70 20.37 -4.62
CA THR A 258 -5.39 21.46 -3.92
C THR A 258 -5.94 20.98 -2.57
N GLY A 259 -6.62 19.84 -2.53
CA GLY A 259 -7.14 19.29 -1.28
C GLY A 259 -6.04 18.95 -0.27
N TYR A 260 -4.91 18.42 -0.75
CA TYR A 260 -3.73 18.15 0.06
C TYR A 260 -3.17 19.42 0.70
N GLN A 261 -3.02 20.49 -0.08
CA GLN A 261 -2.52 21.78 0.40
C GLN A 261 -3.50 22.49 1.34
N GLU A 262 -4.80 22.47 1.06
CA GLU A 262 -5.83 23.05 1.94
C GLU A 262 -5.87 22.40 3.32
N ALA A 263 -5.60 21.08 3.38
CA ALA A 263 -5.44 20.35 4.62
C ALA A 263 -4.05 20.50 5.25
N GLY A 264 -3.23 21.48 4.82
CA GLY A 264 -1.93 21.79 5.38
C GLY A 264 -0.82 20.81 4.99
N GLY A 265 -1.02 20.01 3.95
CA GLY A 265 0.04 19.21 3.34
C GLY A 265 1.01 20.10 2.57
N GLU A 266 2.30 19.98 2.86
CA GLU A 266 3.34 20.73 2.17
C GLU A 266 3.83 19.96 0.95
N ILE A 267 3.58 20.50 -0.25
CA ILE A 267 4.15 19.96 -1.48
C ILE A 267 4.56 21.09 -2.42
N ALA A 268 5.84 21.12 -2.75
CA ALA A 268 6.41 21.88 -3.84
C ALA A 268 7.37 20.96 -4.59
N PHE A 269 7.18 20.81 -5.91
CA PHE A 269 8.01 19.95 -6.76
C PHE A 269 9.39 20.58 -7.06
N THR A 270 10.15 20.86 -5.99
CA THR A 270 11.55 21.30 -6.06
C THR A 270 12.42 20.24 -6.74
N PRO A 271 13.64 20.58 -7.18
CA PRO A 271 14.56 19.58 -7.75
C PRO A 271 14.77 18.35 -6.85
N SER A 272 14.84 18.54 -5.53
CA SER A 272 14.94 17.43 -4.57
C SER A 272 13.68 16.56 -4.56
N VAL A 273 12.50 17.16 -4.43
CA VAL A 273 11.21 16.43 -4.44
C VAL A 273 11.01 15.68 -5.75
N ARG A 274 11.38 16.26 -6.90
CA ARG A 274 11.29 15.60 -8.21
C ARG A 274 12.20 14.37 -8.30
N ARG A 275 13.43 14.46 -7.79
CA ARG A 275 14.35 13.30 -7.70
C ARG A 275 13.77 12.20 -6.81
N ARG A 276 13.27 12.54 -5.61
CA ARG A 276 12.62 11.57 -4.71
C ARG A 276 11.38 10.93 -5.32
N TYR A 277 10.51 11.73 -5.92
CA TYR A 277 9.31 11.23 -6.62
C TYR A 277 9.67 10.26 -7.76
N ALA A 278 10.69 10.56 -8.56
CA ALA A 278 11.17 9.66 -9.60
C ALA A 278 11.80 8.37 -9.03
N LEU A 279 12.52 8.44 -7.90
CA LEU A 279 12.98 7.24 -7.18
C LEU A 279 11.80 6.36 -6.76
N TYR A 280 10.77 6.92 -6.14
CA TYR A 280 9.59 6.18 -5.68
C TYR A 280 8.78 5.60 -6.85
N ARG A 281 8.65 6.33 -7.97
CA ARG A 281 8.02 5.81 -9.20
C ARG A 281 8.80 4.60 -9.69
N SER A 282 10.12 4.71 -9.81
CA SER A 282 10.96 3.59 -10.26
C SER A 282 10.85 2.38 -9.32
N TYR A 283 10.73 2.61 -8.01
CA TYR A 283 10.54 1.55 -7.02
C TYR A 283 9.19 0.84 -7.17
N LEU A 284 8.08 1.57 -7.27
CA LEU A 284 6.75 0.99 -7.48
C LEU A 284 6.70 0.18 -8.78
N TYR A 285 7.22 0.72 -9.89
CA TYR A 285 7.18 0.01 -11.17
C TYR A 285 8.14 -1.18 -11.23
N LEU A 286 9.24 -1.16 -10.48
CA LEU A 286 10.04 -2.36 -10.24
C LEU A 286 9.23 -3.44 -9.51
N ILE A 287 8.50 -3.07 -8.44
CA ILE A 287 7.62 -4.02 -7.73
C ILE A 287 6.64 -4.68 -8.71
N MET A 288 5.91 -3.88 -9.49
CA MET A 288 4.91 -4.37 -10.45
C MET A 288 5.48 -5.29 -11.53
N LEU A 289 6.71 -5.07 -11.97
CA LEU A 289 7.38 -5.94 -12.95
C LEU A 289 7.89 -7.23 -12.32
N VAL A 290 8.51 -7.13 -11.13
CA VAL A 290 9.14 -8.27 -10.46
C VAL A 290 8.11 -9.21 -9.86
N GLU A 291 7.02 -8.68 -9.29
CA GLU A 291 5.94 -9.46 -8.67
C GLU A 291 5.26 -10.43 -9.65
N ALA A 292 5.38 -10.17 -10.96
CA ALA A 292 4.74 -10.98 -11.99
C ALA A 292 5.21 -12.44 -11.99
N VAL A 293 6.47 -12.67 -11.59
CA VAL A 293 7.07 -14.01 -11.55
C VAL A 293 6.57 -14.83 -10.35
N PRO A 294 6.71 -14.40 -9.07
CA PRO A 294 6.21 -15.17 -7.94
C PRO A 294 4.69 -15.31 -7.94
N ARG A 295 3.95 -14.37 -8.54
CA ARG A 295 2.49 -14.45 -8.72
C ARG A 295 2.06 -15.35 -9.90
N ALA A 296 3.01 -15.88 -10.68
CA ALA A 296 2.77 -16.77 -11.82
C ALA A 296 1.69 -16.26 -12.79
N LEU A 297 1.79 -14.99 -13.17
CA LEU A 297 0.78 -14.34 -13.99
C LEU A 297 0.76 -14.86 -15.43
N ASP A 298 -0.42 -14.85 -16.04
CA ASP A 298 -0.61 -15.30 -17.42
C ASP A 298 0.01 -14.35 -18.47
N ASP A 299 0.10 -14.83 -19.71
CA ASP A 299 0.71 -14.11 -20.83
C ASP A 299 0.06 -12.75 -21.09
N GLY A 300 -1.25 -12.60 -20.85
CA GLY A 300 -1.96 -11.33 -21.03
C GLY A 300 -1.51 -10.30 -20.00
N HIS A 301 -1.44 -10.69 -18.73
CA HIS A 301 -0.93 -9.85 -17.65
C HIS A 301 0.56 -9.52 -17.81
N LEU A 302 1.35 -10.43 -18.37
CA LEU A 302 2.77 -10.19 -18.70
C LEU A 302 2.92 -9.20 -19.86
N ALA A 303 2.10 -9.32 -20.91
CA ALA A 303 2.09 -8.39 -22.03
C ALA A 303 1.71 -6.98 -21.58
N TRP A 304 0.64 -6.84 -20.79
CA TRP A 304 0.22 -5.56 -20.23
C TRP A 304 1.32 -4.90 -19.39
N ARG A 305 2.06 -5.65 -18.57
CA ARG A 305 3.21 -5.12 -17.82
C ARG A 305 4.31 -4.56 -18.73
N ARG A 306 4.60 -5.22 -19.86
CA ARG A 306 5.58 -4.73 -20.84
C ARG A 306 5.10 -3.45 -21.53
N GLU A 307 3.81 -3.35 -21.81
CA GLU A 307 3.24 -2.23 -22.58
C GLU A 307 2.91 -1.00 -21.71
N ALA A 308 2.37 -1.22 -20.52
CA ALA A 308 1.88 -0.16 -19.64
C ALA A 308 2.84 0.20 -18.51
N VAL A 309 3.50 -0.79 -17.89
CA VAL A 309 4.33 -0.58 -16.68
C VAL A 309 5.78 -0.28 -17.03
N ALA A 310 6.38 -1.02 -17.97
CA ALA A 310 7.78 -0.87 -18.31
C ALA A 310 8.16 0.56 -18.79
N PRO A 311 7.34 1.26 -19.61
CA PRO A 311 7.62 2.64 -19.99
C PRO A 311 7.64 3.61 -18.80
N GLN A 312 6.91 3.30 -17.73
CA GLN A 312 6.87 4.13 -16.53
C GLN A 312 8.15 4.00 -15.72
N LEU A 313 8.70 2.78 -15.63
CA LEU A 313 10.02 2.56 -15.03
C LEU A 313 11.10 3.30 -15.83
N THR A 314 11.13 3.16 -17.16
CA THR A 314 12.15 3.85 -17.99
C THR A 314 12.00 5.37 -17.92
N GLY A 315 10.79 5.90 -17.97
CA GLY A 315 10.54 7.33 -17.84
C GLY A 315 10.96 7.90 -16.48
N ALA A 316 10.76 7.16 -15.40
CA ALA A 316 11.25 7.56 -14.07
C ALA A 316 12.79 7.59 -14.02
N LEU A 317 13.46 6.61 -14.60
CA LEU A 317 14.93 6.56 -14.66
C LEU A 317 15.52 7.64 -15.57
N GLU A 318 14.85 7.99 -16.66
CA GLU A 318 15.22 9.13 -17.53
C GLU A 318 15.07 10.46 -16.79
N GLU A 319 13.98 10.65 -16.03
CA GLU A 319 13.82 11.85 -15.19
C GLU A 319 14.93 11.95 -14.13
N LEU A 320 15.37 10.85 -13.52
CA LEU A 320 16.51 10.85 -12.61
C LEU A 320 17.81 11.29 -13.30
N ARG A 321 18.08 10.78 -14.50
CA ARG A 321 19.28 11.15 -15.28
C ARG A 321 19.28 12.62 -15.68
N ALA A 322 18.12 13.18 -16.01
CA ALA A 322 17.97 14.59 -16.38
C ALA A 322 18.12 15.55 -15.20
N LEU A 323 17.91 15.06 -13.97
CA LEU A 323 18.00 15.83 -12.72
C LEU A 323 19.30 15.61 -11.94
N SER A 324 20.18 14.72 -12.42
CA SER A 324 21.51 14.45 -11.87
C SER A 324 22.55 15.44 -12.42
#